data_AF-A0A2K4XER4-F1
#
_entry.id   AF-A0A2K4XER4-F1
#
_cell.length_a   1.000
_cell.length_b   1.000
_cell.length_c   1.000
_cell.angle_alpha   90.00
_cell.angle_beta   90.00
_cell.angle_gamma   90.00
#
_symmetry.space_group_name_H-M   'P 1'
#
loop_
_entity.id
_entity.type
_entity.pdbx_description
1 polymer ?
#
loop_
_entity_poly.entity_id
_entity_poly.type
_entity_poly.pdbx_seq_one_letter_code
_entity_poly.pdbx_strand_id
1 'polypeptide(L)'
;MIKHLLKLAFAGLLFAHTSSFAEIQITEEMKSFTDKANKVEQWQLGTTKRFDTFEQFFLNAGGDAYYQTGYIFDIESEHWLSYEEAIKVAPDLNGVLSQQQLNINITTEELLAYTNIQVPANAHYVYLYFDTPTDPKDGTYLYSEGGAFTKLLIEANKRRKSAALTLQKHATIPWYLIEIPLIGFNPQ
;
A
#
# COMPACT_ATOMS: atom_id res chain seq x y z
N MET A 1 -16.29 -33.88 -65.83
CA MET A 1 -16.51 -32.71 -66.70
C MET A 1 -16.67 -31.49 -65.81
N ILE A 2 -15.72 -30.57 -65.88
CA ILE A 2 -15.70 -29.28 -65.18
C ILE A 2 -16.76 -28.36 -65.81
N LYS A 3 -17.49 -27.58 -65.00
CA LYS A 3 -17.58 -26.11 -65.17
C LYS A 3 -18.31 -25.42 -64.01
N HIS A 4 -17.63 -24.37 -63.54
CA HIS A 4 -17.89 -23.44 -62.47
C HIS A 4 -19.28 -22.78 -62.44
N LEU A 5 -19.73 -22.39 -61.25
CA LEU A 5 -20.04 -20.98 -61.00
C LEU A 5 -19.87 -20.61 -59.52
N LEU A 6 -19.09 -19.55 -59.38
CA LEU A 6 -18.61 -18.84 -58.22
C LEU A 6 -19.75 -18.06 -57.55
N LYS A 7 -19.91 -18.14 -56.23
CA LYS A 7 -20.43 -17.03 -55.42
C LYS A 7 -19.67 -16.94 -54.10
N LEU A 8 -18.79 -15.93 -54.04
CA LEU A 8 -18.30 -15.38 -52.78
C LEU A 8 -19.49 -14.89 -51.94
N ALA A 9 -19.48 -15.20 -50.65
CA ALA A 9 -20.05 -14.33 -49.63
C ALA A 9 -19.08 -14.31 -48.45
N PHE A 10 -18.38 -13.18 -48.33
CA PHE A 10 -17.49 -12.82 -47.25
C PHE A 10 -18.34 -12.14 -46.18
N ALA A 11 -18.48 -12.76 -45.01
CA ALA A 11 -18.93 -12.15 -43.76
C ALA A 11 -18.47 -13.13 -42.66
N GLY A 12 -17.38 -12.90 -41.93
CA GLY A 12 -17.22 -11.73 -41.10
C GLY A 12 -18.10 -11.90 -39.85
N LEU A 13 -17.82 -12.91 -39.01
CA LEU A 13 -18.36 -12.94 -37.66
C LEU A 13 -17.22 -13.06 -36.66
N LEU A 14 -16.98 -11.91 -36.06
CA LEU A 14 -16.12 -11.58 -34.95
C LEU A 14 -15.78 -12.76 -34.04
N PHE A 15 -14.48 -12.95 -33.80
CA PHE A 15 -14.03 -13.34 -32.47
C PHE A 15 -14.59 -12.31 -31.49
N ALA A 16 -15.72 -12.64 -30.87
CA ALA A 16 -16.07 -12.05 -29.60
C ALA A 16 -15.00 -12.55 -28.62
N HIS A 17 -13.94 -11.75 -28.46
CA HIS A 17 -13.18 -11.76 -27.22
C HIS A 17 -14.16 -11.33 -26.14
N THR A 18 -14.95 -12.27 -25.63
CA THR A 18 -15.51 -12.12 -24.30
C THR A 18 -14.29 -12.13 -23.39
N SER A 19 -13.79 -10.94 -23.07
CA SER A 19 -13.04 -10.72 -21.86
C SER A 19 -13.98 -11.10 -20.74
N SER A 20 -14.05 -12.39 -20.42
CA SER A 20 -14.62 -12.88 -19.18
C SER A 20 -13.71 -12.28 -18.11
N PHE A 21 -14.06 -11.08 -17.65
CA PHE A 21 -13.59 -10.59 -16.38
C PHE A 21 -14.20 -11.56 -15.39
N ALA A 22 -13.44 -12.60 -15.01
CA ALA A 22 -13.79 -13.43 -13.89
C ALA A 22 -14.14 -12.49 -12.73
N GLU A 23 -15.37 -12.58 -12.25
CA GLU A 23 -15.84 -11.81 -11.11
C GLU A 23 -14.89 -12.10 -9.96
N ILE A 24 -14.13 -11.08 -9.54
CA ILE A 24 -13.15 -11.26 -8.48
C ILE A 24 -13.95 -11.49 -7.21
N GLN A 25 -13.95 -12.74 -6.71
CA GLN A 25 -14.61 -13.07 -5.47
C GLN A 25 -13.92 -12.31 -4.32
N ILE A 26 -14.62 -11.31 -3.79
CA ILE A 26 -14.11 -10.46 -2.71
C ILE A 26 -13.99 -11.32 -1.45
N THR A 27 -12.76 -11.56 -1.01
CA THR A 27 -12.49 -12.27 0.25
C THR A 27 -12.49 -11.30 1.43
N GLU A 28 -12.60 -11.80 2.66
CA GLU A 28 -12.52 -10.96 3.86
C GLU A 28 -11.20 -10.17 3.94
N GLU A 29 -10.09 -10.72 3.45
CA GLU A 29 -8.79 -10.03 3.38
C GLU A 29 -8.78 -8.86 2.39
N MET A 30 -9.77 -8.79 1.49
CA MET A 30 -9.99 -7.68 0.57
C MET A 30 -10.93 -6.62 1.14
N LYS A 31 -11.55 -6.87 2.30
CA LYS A 31 -12.39 -5.90 2.99
C LYS A 31 -11.57 -5.07 3.97
N SER A 32 -10.74 -5.71 4.79
CA SER A 32 -9.93 -5.03 5.80
C SER A 32 -8.70 -5.86 6.19
N PHE A 33 -7.78 -5.25 6.94
CA PHE A 33 -6.74 -6.02 7.61
C PHE A 33 -7.36 -6.82 8.76
N THR A 34 -7.00 -8.11 8.85
CA THR A 34 -7.62 -9.04 9.80
C THR A 34 -6.61 -9.59 10.80
N ASP A 35 -7.08 -9.97 11.99
CA ASP A 35 -6.29 -10.70 12.98
C ASP A 35 -5.70 -12.00 12.40
N LYS A 36 -6.43 -12.66 11.49
CA LYS A 36 -5.96 -13.86 10.81
C LYS A 36 -4.74 -13.56 9.96
N ALA A 37 -4.75 -12.47 9.20
CA ALA A 37 -3.58 -12.01 8.45
C ALA A 37 -2.46 -11.59 9.40
N ASN A 38 -2.77 -10.91 10.50
CA ASN A 38 -1.76 -10.46 11.45
C ASN A 38 -1.07 -11.58 12.24
N LYS A 39 -1.71 -12.75 12.40
CA LYS A 39 -1.04 -13.95 12.94
C LYS A 39 0.17 -14.39 12.11
N VAL A 40 0.17 -14.07 10.82
CA VAL A 40 1.28 -14.39 9.89
C VAL A 40 2.20 -13.19 9.73
N GLU A 41 1.64 -12.00 9.56
CA GLU A 41 2.41 -10.81 9.21
C GLU A 41 3.03 -10.10 10.43
N GLN A 42 2.44 -10.28 11.62
CA GLN A 42 2.96 -9.76 12.90
C GLN A 42 3.29 -8.27 12.87
N TRP A 43 2.44 -7.46 12.23
CA TRP A 43 2.52 -6.01 12.28
C TRP A 43 2.20 -5.50 13.68
N GLN A 44 3.02 -4.54 14.13
CA GLN A 44 2.59 -3.59 15.15
C GLN A 44 1.68 -2.55 14.48
N LEU A 45 0.61 -2.15 15.17
CA LEU A 45 -0.41 -1.28 14.57
C LEU A 45 -0.19 0.17 14.99
N GLY A 46 -0.27 1.05 14.01
CA GLY A 46 -0.36 2.50 14.18
C GLY A 46 -1.51 3.07 13.37
N THR A 47 -1.76 4.35 13.52
CA THR A 47 -2.81 5.05 12.77
C THR A 47 -2.51 6.53 12.67
N THR A 48 -2.86 7.13 11.54
CA THR A 48 -2.93 8.59 11.44
C THR A 48 -4.28 9.07 11.98
N LYS A 49 -4.37 10.35 12.37
CA LYS A 49 -5.64 10.88 12.91
C LYS A 49 -6.75 10.92 11.87
N ARG A 50 -6.42 11.37 10.66
CA ARG A 50 -7.36 11.70 9.58
C ARG A 50 -6.66 11.67 8.22
N PHE A 51 -7.41 11.42 7.16
CA PHE A 51 -6.88 11.41 5.80
C PHE A 51 -6.36 12.78 5.37
N ASP A 52 -7.09 13.87 5.63
CA ASP A 52 -6.67 15.23 5.30
C ASP A 52 -5.32 15.60 5.96
N THR A 53 -5.12 15.21 7.22
CA THR A 53 -3.84 15.42 7.91
C THR A 53 -2.71 14.56 7.35
N PHE A 54 -3.02 13.34 6.90
CA PHE A 54 -2.06 12.48 6.22
C PHE A 54 -1.64 13.10 4.89
N GLU A 55 -2.58 13.61 4.10
CA GLU A 55 -2.27 14.30 2.85
C GLU A 55 -1.42 15.55 3.07
N GLN A 56 -1.82 16.41 4.00
CA GLN A 56 -1.10 17.64 4.30
C GLN A 56 0.32 17.38 4.81
N PHE A 57 0.56 16.28 5.53
CA PHE A 57 1.90 15.90 5.97
C PHE A 57 2.87 15.74 4.78
N PHE A 58 2.47 15.00 3.74
CA PHE A 58 3.31 14.80 2.55
C PHE A 58 3.37 16.04 1.66
N LEU A 59 2.25 16.76 1.50
CA LEU A 59 2.19 18.00 0.72
C LEU A 59 3.11 19.09 1.28
N ASN A 60 3.18 19.23 2.61
CA ASN A 60 4.08 20.18 3.26
C ASN A 60 5.57 19.86 3.04
N ALA A 61 5.88 18.60 2.75
CA ALA A 61 7.22 18.13 2.39
C ALA A 61 7.50 18.20 0.87
N GLY A 62 6.58 18.76 0.09
CA GLY A 62 6.71 18.96 -1.35
C GLY A 62 6.40 17.75 -2.22
N GLY A 63 5.67 16.75 -1.71
CA GLY A 63 5.25 15.58 -2.50
C GLY A 63 3.83 15.13 -2.26
N ASP A 64 3.44 14.06 -2.94
CA ASP A 64 2.08 13.51 -2.88
C ASP A 64 1.97 12.45 -1.78
N ALA A 65 0.78 12.30 -1.21
CA ALA A 65 0.55 11.32 -0.17
C ALA A 65 0.35 9.91 -0.77
N TYR A 66 1.43 9.14 -0.86
CA TYR A 66 1.37 7.75 -1.30
C TYR A 66 1.17 6.79 -0.12
N TYR A 67 0.14 5.97 -0.26
CA TYR A 67 -0.16 4.79 0.56
C TYR A 67 0.13 3.50 -0.21
N GLN A 68 -0.03 2.34 0.45
CA GLN A 68 0.36 1.01 -0.03
C GLN A 68 1.87 0.91 -0.32
N THR A 69 2.67 1.63 0.46
CA THR A 69 4.13 1.72 0.33
C THR A 69 4.78 1.92 1.69
N GLY A 70 6.06 1.56 1.77
CA GLY A 70 6.87 1.65 2.98
C GLY A 70 7.83 2.83 2.99
N TYR A 71 8.15 3.29 4.19
CA TYR A 71 9.18 4.30 4.46
C TYR A 71 10.05 3.84 5.63
N ILE A 72 11.29 4.32 5.67
CA ILE A 72 12.19 4.10 6.80
C ILE A 72 12.55 5.45 7.38
N PHE A 73 12.47 5.55 8.70
CA PHE A 73 12.94 6.70 9.45
C PHE A 73 14.11 6.30 10.33
N ASP A 74 15.18 7.10 10.29
CA ASP A 74 16.32 7.01 11.19
C ASP A 74 16.01 7.81 12.45
N ILE A 75 15.92 7.11 13.57
CA ILE A 75 15.52 7.67 14.86
C ILE A 75 16.65 8.51 15.46
N GLU A 76 17.90 8.11 15.24
CA GLU A 76 19.05 8.78 15.85
C GLU A 76 19.34 10.11 15.15
N SER A 77 19.23 10.14 13.82
CA SER A 77 19.44 11.36 13.04
C SER A 77 18.16 12.17 12.79
N GLU A 78 17.01 11.69 13.28
CA GLU A 78 15.68 12.25 13.02
C GLU A 78 15.41 12.49 11.52
N HIS A 79 15.79 11.50 10.71
CA HIS A 79 15.86 11.64 9.26
C HIS A 79 14.91 10.69 8.55
N TRP A 80 14.03 11.25 7.73
CA TRP A 80 13.19 10.48 6.82
C TRP A 80 14.02 10.03 5.62
N LEU A 81 14.35 8.74 5.55
CA LEU A 81 15.26 8.25 4.54
C LEU A 81 14.66 8.38 3.15
N SER A 82 15.45 8.90 2.21
CA SER A 82 15.18 8.78 0.79
C SER A 82 15.22 7.32 0.36
N TYR A 83 14.66 7.00 -0.81
CA TYR A 83 14.73 5.65 -1.39
C TYR A 83 16.17 5.12 -1.44
N GLU A 84 17.12 5.94 -1.89
CA GLU A 84 18.53 5.54 -2.05
C GLU A 84 19.22 5.23 -0.72
N GLU A 85 18.80 5.88 0.36
CA GLU A 85 19.28 5.60 1.72
C GLU A 85 18.59 4.36 2.29
N ALA A 86 17.26 4.27 2.14
CA ALA A 86 16.45 3.18 2.65
C ALA A 86 16.87 1.81 2.07
N ILE A 87 17.20 1.72 0.78
CA ILE A 87 17.67 0.46 0.18
C ILE A 87 19.10 0.07 0.62
N LYS A 88 19.90 0.99 1.15
CA LYS A 88 21.20 0.64 1.77
C LYS A 88 20.98 0.01 3.14
N VAL A 89 19.95 0.45 3.86
CA VAL A 89 19.54 -0.09 5.17
C VAL A 89 18.85 -1.44 5.03
N ALA A 90 17.87 -1.54 4.13
CA ALA A 90 17.05 -2.74 3.94
C ALA A 90 16.85 -3.03 2.44
N PRO A 91 17.86 -3.58 1.74
CA PRO A 91 17.83 -3.78 0.29
C PRO A 91 16.71 -4.70 -0.19
N ASP A 92 16.29 -5.66 0.65
CA ASP A 92 15.22 -6.60 0.35
C ASP A 92 13.81 -5.96 0.32
N LEU A 93 13.69 -4.68 0.71
CA LEU A 93 12.43 -3.93 0.68
C LEU A 93 12.27 -3.04 -0.57
N ASN A 94 13.21 -3.08 -1.52
CA ASN A 94 13.21 -2.19 -2.70
C ASN A 94 11.89 -2.14 -3.48
N GLY A 95 11.16 -3.25 -3.56
CA GLY A 95 9.89 -3.35 -4.30
C GLY A 95 8.68 -2.80 -3.56
N VAL A 96 8.86 -2.33 -2.32
CA VAL A 96 7.78 -1.82 -1.46
C VAL A 96 8.07 -0.41 -0.95
N LEU A 97 9.34 -0.02 -0.84
CA LEU A 97 9.75 1.32 -0.42
C LEU A 97 9.28 2.39 -1.41
N SER A 98 8.84 3.52 -0.88
CA SER A 98 8.45 4.67 -1.68
C SER A 98 9.67 5.21 -2.44
N GLN A 99 9.45 5.57 -3.70
CA GLN A 99 10.48 6.18 -4.56
C GLN A 99 10.38 7.71 -4.60
N GLN A 100 9.43 8.30 -3.85
CA GLN A 100 9.35 9.76 -3.79
C GLN A 100 10.60 10.33 -3.11
N GLN A 101 11.08 11.43 -3.66
CA GLN A 101 12.10 12.26 -3.03
C GLN A 101 11.37 13.32 -2.20
N LEU A 102 11.30 13.09 -0.90
CA LEU A 102 10.65 13.97 0.06
C LEU A 102 11.69 14.57 0.99
N ASN A 103 11.50 15.83 1.37
CA ASN A 103 12.28 16.46 2.42
C ASN A 103 11.36 16.69 3.63
N ILE A 104 11.11 15.62 4.39
CA ILE A 104 10.30 15.67 5.60
C ILE A 104 11.22 16.06 6.76
N ASN A 105 11.05 17.27 7.28
CA ASN A 105 11.69 17.71 8.51
C ASN A 105 10.75 17.41 9.69
N ILE A 106 10.99 16.30 10.40
CA ILE A 106 10.16 15.85 11.53
C ILE A 106 11.04 15.25 12.63
N THR A 107 10.77 15.61 13.88
CA THR A 107 11.42 14.97 15.03
C THR A 107 10.87 13.57 15.28
N THR A 108 11.59 12.76 16.04
CA THR A 108 11.08 11.44 16.46
C THR A 108 9.76 11.58 17.22
N GLU A 109 9.65 12.54 18.15
CA GLU A 109 8.44 12.75 18.94
C GLU A 109 7.22 13.07 18.07
N GLU A 110 7.39 13.97 17.10
CA GLU A 110 6.33 14.35 16.16
C GLU A 110 5.92 13.17 15.27
N LEU A 111 6.87 12.34 14.81
CA LEU A 111 6.57 11.17 14.00
C LEU A 111 5.74 10.14 14.79
N LEU A 112 6.13 9.86 16.03
CA LEU A 112 5.42 8.94 16.91
C LEU A 112 4.00 9.46 17.21
N ALA A 113 3.85 10.76 17.44
CA ALA A 113 2.55 11.39 17.65
C ALA A 113 1.67 11.39 16.38
N TYR A 114 2.28 11.56 15.20
CA TYR A 114 1.59 11.56 13.91
C TYR A 114 1.07 10.17 13.54
N THR A 115 1.85 9.13 13.80
CA THR A 115 1.53 7.72 13.48
C THR A 115 0.91 6.94 14.63
N ASN A 116 0.82 7.55 15.82
CA ASN A 116 0.30 6.96 17.04
C ASN A 116 0.94 5.59 17.37
N ILE A 117 2.27 5.53 17.31
CA ILE A 117 3.05 4.33 17.64
C ILE A 117 3.99 4.57 18.82
N GLN A 118 4.52 3.48 19.37
CA GLN A 118 5.61 3.49 20.33
C GLN A 118 6.73 2.63 19.79
N VAL A 119 7.96 3.14 19.83
CA VAL A 119 9.14 2.45 19.31
C VAL A 119 10.05 2.02 20.47
N PRO A 120 10.68 0.83 20.42
CA PRO A 120 11.65 0.42 21.42
C PRO A 120 12.79 1.43 21.60
N ALA A 121 13.21 1.66 22.84
CA ALA A 121 14.20 2.69 23.19
C ALA A 121 15.58 2.50 22.54
N ASN A 122 15.89 1.31 22.04
CA ASN A 122 17.15 0.96 21.39
C ASN A 122 17.02 0.80 19.87
N ALA A 123 15.90 1.17 19.27
CA ALA A 123 15.72 1.12 17.84
C ALA A 123 16.53 2.24 17.16
N HIS A 124 17.29 1.88 16.13
CA HIS A 124 18.00 2.83 15.30
C HIS A 124 17.17 3.28 14.09
N TYR A 125 16.40 2.34 13.51
CA TYR A 125 15.44 2.61 12.45
C TYR A 125 14.03 2.21 12.85
N VAL A 126 13.03 2.80 12.21
CA VAL A 126 11.65 2.29 12.19
C VAL A 126 11.15 2.20 10.76
N TYR A 127 10.45 1.10 10.45
CA TYR A 127 9.76 0.92 9.17
C TYR A 127 8.27 1.19 9.32
N LEU A 128 7.73 2.04 8.45
CA LEU A 128 6.33 2.44 8.42
C LEU A 128 5.71 2.04 7.08
N TYR A 129 4.74 1.13 7.09
CA TYR A 129 3.90 0.85 5.92
C TYR A 129 2.58 1.61 6.05
N PHE A 130 2.37 2.62 5.21
CA PHE A 130 1.09 3.31 5.15
C PHE A 130 0.12 2.46 4.33
N ASP A 131 -0.93 1.94 4.97
CA ASP A 131 -1.85 1.01 4.34
C ASP A 131 -2.90 1.71 3.46
N THR A 132 -3.70 0.93 2.74
CA THR A 132 -4.88 1.43 2.04
C THR A 132 -5.79 2.16 3.03
N PRO A 133 -6.28 3.37 2.70
CA PRO A 133 -7.21 4.09 3.55
C PRO A 133 -8.47 3.29 3.88
N THR A 134 -8.99 3.48 5.10
CA THR A 134 -10.12 2.72 5.65
C THR A 134 -11.31 3.61 6.01
N ASP A 135 -12.53 3.10 5.84
CA ASP A 135 -13.73 3.74 6.37
C ASP A 135 -13.71 3.66 7.91
N PRO A 136 -13.77 4.79 8.63
CA PRO A 136 -13.70 4.80 10.09
C PRO A 136 -14.90 4.12 10.78
N LYS A 137 -15.99 3.81 10.07
CA LYS A 137 -17.18 3.18 10.64
C LYS A 137 -17.04 1.67 10.78
N ASP A 138 -16.42 1.01 9.81
CA ASP A 138 -16.36 -0.45 9.73
C ASP A 138 -14.96 -1.00 9.39
N GLY A 139 -13.97 -0.14 9.18
CA GLY A 139 -12.60 -0.50 8.88
C GLY A 139 -12.39 -1.02 7.45
N THR A 140 -13.39 -0.87 6.57
CA THR A 140 -13.28 -1.37 5.20
C THR A 140 -12.37 -0.51 4.34
N TYR A 141 -11.58 -1.14 3.47
CA TYR A 141 -10.67 -0.43 2.57
C TYR A 141 -11.44 0.35 1.48
N LEU A 142 -10.90 1.52 1.10
CA LEU A 142 -11.43 2.41 0.04
C LEU A 142 -11.74 1.71 -1.30
N TYR A 143 -11.14 0.54 -1.58
CA TYR A 143 -11.29 -0.22 -2.83
C TYR A 143 -11.88 -1.62 -2.67
N SER A 144 -12.56 -1.86 -1.54
CA SER A 144 -13.09 -3.17 -1.15
C SER A 144 -14.39 -3.56 -1.86
N GLU A 145 -15.09 -2.63 -2.52
CA GLU A 145 -16.43 -2.86 -3.09
C GLU A 145 -16.44 -3.60 -4.45
N GLY A 146 -15.27 -3.88 -5.04
CA GLY A 146 -15.17 -4.53 -6.35
C GLY A 146 -14.81 -3.56 -7.48
N GLY A 147 -14.40 -4.11 -8.63
CA GLY A 147 -14.11 -3.33 -9.85
C GLY A 147 -12.61 -3.11 -10.13
N ALA A 148 -12.30 -2.05 -10.90
CA ALA A 148 -10.95 -1.84 -11.44
C ALA A 148 -9.89 -1.63 -10.34
N PHE A 149 -10.25 -0.96 -9.24
CA PHE A 149 -9.34 -0.66 -8.14
C PHE A 149 -9.12 -1.86 -7.19
N THR A 150 -9.98 -2.87 -7.23
CA THR A 150 -9.80 -4.09 -6.41
C THR A 150 -8.53 -4.85 -6.75
N LYS A 151 -8.09 -4.81 -8.02
CA LYS A 151 -6.78 -5.37 -8.40
C LYS A 151 -5.62 -4.64 -7.72
N LEU A 152 -5.71 -3.33 -7.55
CA LEU A 152 -4.69 -2.56 -6.83
C LEU A 152 -4.63 -2.97 -5.36
N LEU A 153 -5.80 -3.17 -4.74
CA LEU A 153 -5.88 -3.65 -3.36
C LEU A 153 -5.28 -5.05 -3.18
N ILE A 154 -5.52 -5.97 -4.12
CA ILE A 154 -4.91 -7.30 -4.10
C ILE A 154 -3.39 -7.20 -4.16
N GLU A 155 -2.85 -6.39 -5.07
CA GLU A 155 -1.40 -6.21 -5.19
C GLU A 155 -0.81 -5.49 -3.98
N ALA A 156 -1.53 -4.54 -3.40
CA ALA A 156 -1.14 -3.89 -2.15
C ALA A 156 -1.06 -4.87 -0.98
N ASN A 157 -2.06 -5.74 -0.83
CA ASN A 157 -2.07 -6.77 0.22
C ASN A 157 -0.90 -7.75 0.05
N LYS A 158 -0.55 -8.09 -1.19
CA LYS A 158 0.66 -8.90 -1.48
C LYS A 158 1.94 -8.17 -1.10
N ARG A 159 2.08 -6.88 -1.45
CA ARG A 159 3.24 -6.06 -1.09
C ARG A 159 3.40 -5.92 0.42
N ARG A 160 2.31 -5.58 1.12
CA ARG A 160 2.23 -5.51 2.58
C ARG A 160 2.70 -6.82 3.21
N LYS A 161 2.08 -7.95 2.85
CA LYS A 161 2.50 -9.27 3.34
C LYS A 161 3.96 -9.59 3.04
N SER A 162 4.44 -9.26 1.84
CA SER A 162 5.85 -9.46 1.47
C SER A 162 6.80 -8.64 2.34
N ALA A 163 6.48 -7.37 2.62
CA ALA A 163 7.29 -6.52 3.47
C ALA A 163 7.36 -7.06 4.90
N ALA A 164 6.24 -7.47 5.49
CA ALA A 164 6.21 -8.11 6.81
C ALA A 164 7.12 -9.34 6.87
N LEU A 165 6.98 -10.27 5.92
CA LEU A 165 7.79 -11.48 5.88
C LEU A 165 9.29 -11.20 5.64
N THR A 166 9.62 -10.10 4.98
CA THR A 166 11.00 -9.63 4.86
C THR A 166 11.50 -9.06 6.19
N LEU A 167 10.73 -8.17 6.84
CA LEU A 167 11.11 -7.52 8.09
C LEU A 167 11.25 -8.51 9.25
N GLN A 168 10.46 -9.58 9.29
CA GLN A 168 10.64 -10.67 10.24
C GLN A 168 12.04 -11.33 10.14
N LYS A 169 12.68 -11.29 8.97
CA LYS A 169 14.07 -11.76 8.79
C LYS A 169 15.10 -10.71 9.22
N HIS A 170 14.74 -9.43 9.11
CA HIS A 170 15.51 -8.25 9.52
C HIS A 170 15.08 -7.78 10.91
N ALA A 171 15.09 -8.69 11.89
CA ALA A 171 14.50 -8.53 13.23
C ALA A 171 15.01 -7.34 14.07
N THR A 172 15.92 -6.53 13.54
CA THR A 172 16.50 -5.33 14.14
C THR A 172 15.71 -4.05 13.87
N ILE A 173 14.85 -4.00 12.85
CA ILE A 173 14.06 -2.81 12.50
C ILE A 173 12.61 -3.05 12.91
N PRO A 174 12.09 -2.40 13.97
CA PRO A 174 10.67 -2.41 14.28
C PRO A 174 9.81 -1.98 13.09
N TRP A 175 8.73 -2.71 12.81
CA TRP A 175 7.86 -2.46 11.67
C TRP A 175 6.40 -2.27 12.08
N TYR A 176 5.77 -1.24 11.48
CA TYR A 176 4.40 -0.84 11.79
C TYR A 176 3.54 -0.76 10.54
N LEU A 177 2.30 -1.23 10.67
CA LEU A 177 1.24 -1.00 9.72
C LEU A 177 0.44 0.21 10.17
N ILE A 178 0.48 1.28 9.38
CA ILE A 178 -0.15 2.55 9.70
C ILE A 178 -1.48 2.63 8.95
N GLU A 179 -2.57 2.58 9.69
CA GLU A 179 -3.91 2.81 9.17
C GLU A 179 -4.13 4.29 8.82
N ILE A 180 -4.91 4.55 7.78
CA ILE A 180 -5.27 5.90 7.34
C ILE A 180 -6.80 6.03 7.30
N PRO A 181 -7.42 6.52 8.37
CA PRO A 181 -8.87 6.69 8.40
C PRO A 181 -9.32 7.75 7.38
N LEU A 182 -10.34 7.45 6.56
CA LEU A 182 -10.93 8.34 5.53
C LEU A 182 -11.69 9.56 6.11
N ILE A 183 -11.41 9.92 7.35
CA ILE A 183 -11.96 11.13 7.98
C ILE A 183 -11.37 12.35 7.27
N GLY A 184 -12.22 13.23 6.75
CA GLY A 184 -11.80 14.40 6.00
C GLY A 184 -11.41 14.12 4.54
N PHE A 185 -11.57 12.88 4.07
CA PHE A 185 -11.40 12.56 2.66
C PHE A 185 -12.44 13.30 1.82
N ASN A 186 -11.99 13.99 0.78
CA ASN A 186 -12.85 14.68 -0.18
C ASN A 186 -12.57 14.13 -1.59
N PRO A 187 -13.45 13.27 -2.15
CA PRO A 187 -13.23 12.74 -3.50
C PRO A 187 -13.25 13.88 -4.52
N GLN A 188 -12.21 13.96 -5.35
CA GLN A 188 -12.14 14.88 -6.48
C GLN A 188 -12.85 14.33 -7.72
#